data_AF-A0A7X1FVD5-F1
#
_entry.id   AF-A0A7X1FVD5-F1
#
_cell.length_a   1.000
_cell.length_b   1.000
_cell.length_c   1.000
_cell.angle_alpha   90.00
_cell.angle_beta   90.00
_cell.angle_gamma   90.00
#
_symmetry.space_group_name_H-M   'P 1'
#
loop_
_entity.id
_entity.type
_entity.pdbx_description
1 polymer ?
#
loop_
_entity_poly.entity_id
_entity_poly.type
_entity_poly.pdbx_seq_one_letter_code
_entity_poly.pdbx_strand_id
1 'polypeptide(L)' 'MRRVIREAIVFVALAVLALPVTAVLALLLMPLWSWIEKRWGIEAVGHSGPAGWCFEAVFAALVIALAALRHGLRSRAHGR' A
#
# COMPACT_ATOMS: atom_id res chain seq x y z
N MET A 1 25.04 12.14 0.28
CA MET A 1 24.24 11.99 1.52
C MET A 1 22.97 12.83 1.56
N ARG A 2 23.00 14.18 1.42
CA ARG A 2 21.79 15.04 1.49
C ARG A 2 20.63 14.60 0.58
N ARG A 3 20.92 14.18 -0.66
CA ARG A 3 19.90 13.67 -1.60
C ARG A 3 19.23 12.40 -1.07
N VAL A 4 20.02 11.42 -0.64
CA VAL A 4 19.52 10.12 -0.11
C VAL A 4 18.64 10.35 1.13
N ILE A 5 19.09 11.19 2.06
CA ILE A 5 18.31 11.53 3.27
C ILE A 5 16.97 12.18 2.89
N ARG A 6 16.98 13.12 1.95
CA ARG A 6 15.74 13.75 1.47
C ARG A 6 14.80 12.73 0.82
N GLU A 7 15.32 11.79 0.04
CA GLU A 7 14.50 10.73 -0.55
C GLU A 7 13.87 9.82 0.51
N ALA A 8 14.65 9.43 1.52
CA ALA A 8 14.15 8.64 2.64
C ALA A 8 13.04 9.39 3.40
N ILE A 9 13.21 10.68 3.69
CA ILE A 9 12.20 11.51 4.35
C ILE A 9 10.90 11.57 3.53
N VAL A 10 11.00 11.83 2.22
CA VAL A 10 9.82 11.90 1.37
C VAL A 10 9.12 10.54 1.29
N PHE A 11 9.88 9.46 1.22
CA PHE A 11 9.31 8.11 1.20
C PHE A 11 8.59 7.78 2.50
N VAL A 12 9.20 8.07 3.66
CA VAL A 12 8.58 7.88 4.98
C VAL A 12 7.32 8.75 5.11
N ALA A 13 7.36 10.01 4.68
CA ALA A 13 6.20 10.89 4.72
C ALA A 13 5.04 10.35 3.88
N LEU A 14 5.31 9.86 2.67
CA LEU A 14 4.31 9.23 1.81
C LEU A 14 3.75 7.94 2.43
N ALA A 15 4.61 7.12 3.05
CA ALA A 15 4.18 5.91 3.73
C ALA A 15 3.24 6.24 4.92
N VAL A 16 3.59 7.24 5.74
CA VAL A 16 2.72 7.69 6.85
C VAL A 16 1.37 8.19 6.33
N LEU A 17 1.36 8.98 5.25
CA LEU A 17 0.13 9.46 4.62
C LEU A 17 -0.72 8.33 4.00
N ALA A 18 -0.11 7.19 3.66
CA ALA A 18 -0.82 6.02 3.14
C ALA A 18 -1.57 5.23 4.22
N LEU A 19 -1.28 5.43 5.51
CA LEU A 19 -1.96 4.73 6.61
C LEU A 19 -3.50 4.92 6.61
N PRO A 20 -4.05 6.15 6.56
CA PRO A 20 -5.51 6.33 6.49
C PRO A 20 -6.11 5.75 5.20
N VAL A 21 -5.39 5.87 4.07
CA VAL A 21 -5.83 5.32 2.78
C VAL A 21 -5.87 3.79 2.83
N THR A 22 -4.93 3.17 3.54
CA THR A 22 -4.88 1.72 3.74
C THR A 22 -6.12 1.23 4.46
N ALA A 23 -6.54 1.90 5.53
CA ALA A 23 -7.73 1.51 6.27
C ALA A 23 -8.99 1.55 5.39
N VAL A 24 -9.15 2.63 4.62
CA VAL A 24 -10.28 2.77 3.68
C VAL A 24 -10.25 1.69 2.60
N LEU A 25 -9.09 1.47 1.97
CA LEU A 25 -8.96 0.46 0.90
C LEU A 25 -9.13 -0.96 1.42
N ALA A 26 -8.60 -1.29 2.60
CA ALA A 26 -8.80 -2.61 3.20
C ALA A 26 -10.30 -2.89 3.41
N LEU A 27 -11.09 -1.89 3.82
CA LEU A 27 -12.55 -2.02 3.93
C LEU A 27 -13.25 -2.10 2.57
N LEU A 28 -12.84 -1.27 1.60
CA LEU A 28 -13.43 -1.31 0.24
C LEU A 28 -13.15 -2.62 -0.49
N LEU A 29 -12.02 -3.27 -0.18
CA LEU A 29 -11.63 -4.58 -0.72
C LEU A 29 -12.27 -5.76 0.03
N MET A 30 -13.24 -5.54 0.92
CA MET A 30 -14.00 -6.60 1.59
C MET A 30 -14.54 -7.69 0.65
N PRO A 31 -15.09 -7.39 -0.54
CA PRO A 31 -15.53 -8.43 -1.46
C PRO A 31 -14.38 -9.34 -1.91
N LEU A 32 -13.20 -8.76 -2.14
CA LEU A 32 -11.99 -9.50 -2.50
C LEU A 32 -11.57 -10.40 -1.33
N TRP A 33 -11.47 -9.87 -0.12
CA TRP A 33 -11.08 -10.65 1.07
C TRP A 33 -12.02 -11.82 1.33
N SER A 34 -13.33 -11.59 1.24
CA SER A 34 -14.32 -12.67 1.39
C SER A 34 -14.16 -13.75 0.32
N TRP A 35 -13.81 -13.36 -0.90
CA TRP A 35 -13.52 -14.34 -1.96
C TRP A 35 -12.23 -15.12 -1.69
N ILE A 36 -11.16 -14.47 -1.22
CA ILE A 36 -9.89 -15.14 -0.84
C ILE A 36 -10.16 -16.23 0.19
N GLU A 37 -10.87 -15.88 1.26
CA GLU A 37 -11.20 -16.79 2.34
C GLU A 37 -12.01 -17.98 1.85
N LYS A 38 -13.07 -17.75 1.06
CA LYS A 38 -13.88 -18.83 0.49
C LYS A 38 -13.11 -19.72 -0.46
N ARG A 39 -12.17 -19.15 -1.23
CA ARG A 39 -11.46 -19.86 -2.29
C ARG A 39 -10.28 -20.69 -1.78
N TRP A 40 -9.60 -20.20 -0.75
CA TRP A 40 -8.33 -20.77 -0.26
C TRP A 40 -8.35 -21.11 1.23
N GLY A 41 -9.41 -20.80 1.97
CA GLY A 41 -9.52 -21.07 3.41
C GLY A 41 -8.63 -20.19 4.29
N ILE A 42 -8.10 -19.09 3.74
CA ILE A 42 -7.26 -18.14 4.50
C ILE A 42 -8.17 -17.15 5.20
N GLU A 43 -8.12 -17.09 6.53
CA GLU A 43 -8.91 -16.14 7.34
C GLU A 43 -8.56 -14.69 6.95
N ALA A 44 -9.45 -14.05 6.20
CA ALA A 44 -9.26 -12.71 5.66
C ALA A 44 -10.31 -11.72 6.21
N VAL A 45 -11.46 -12.23 6.67
CA VAL A 45 -12.57 -11.48 7.23
C VAL A 45 -12.86 -11.97 8.65
N GLY A 46 -12.42 -11.21 9.65
CA GLY A 46 -12.73 -11.46 11.06
C GLY A 46 -14.05 -10.82 11.51
N HIS A 47 -14.36 -10.98 12.79
CA HIS A 47 -15.60 -10.47 13.41
C HIS A 47 -15.78 -8.95 13.29
N SER A 48 -14.69 -8.19 13.12
CA SER A 48 -14.70 -6.73 13.09
C SER A 48 -14.28 -6.15 11.73
N GLY A 49 -14.20 -6.97 10.69
CA GLY A 49 -13.76 -6.56 9.35
C GLY A 49 -12.51 -7.33 8.90
N PRO A 50 -11.68 -6.74 8.01
CA PRO A 50 -10.50 -7.41 7.48
C PRO A 50 -9.52 -7.86 8.59
N ALA A 51 -8.87 -8.99 8.39
CA ALA A 51 -7.78 -9.43 9.25
C ALA A 51 -6.58 -8.46 9.20
N GLY A 52 -5.70 -8.49 10.21
CA GLY A 52 -4.55 -7.58 10.30
C GLY A 52 -3.66 -7.59 9.06
N TRP A 53 -3.39 -8.79 8.51
CA TRP A 53 -2.57 -8.94 7.32
C TRP A 53 -3.20 -8.31 6.07
N CYS A 54 -4.53 -8.14 6.00
CA CYS A 54 -5.19 -7.45 4.89
C CYS A 54 -4.76 -5.97 4.84
N PHE A 55 -4.60 -5.33 6.00
CA PHE A 55 -4.09 -3.96 6.07
C PHE A 55 -2.62 -3.90 5.68
N GLU A 56 -1.80 -4.84 6.15
CA GLU A 56 -0.38 -4.93 5.79
C GLU A 56 -0.19 -5.13 4.28
N ALA A 57 -0.99 -6.00 3.67
CA ALA A 57 -0.96 -6.27 2.23
C ALA A 57 -1.33 -5.02 1.41
N VAL A 58 -2.39 -4.31 1.79
CA VAL A 58 -2.79 -3.06 1.14
C VAL A 58 -1.72 -1.98 1.31
N PHE A 59 -1.18 -1.85 2.52
CA PHE A 59 -0.13 -0.86 2.81
C PHE A 59 1.12 -1.11 1.96
N ALA A 60 1.59 -2.36 1.92
CA ALA A 60 2.72 -2.75 1.09
C ALA A 60 2.46 -2.47 -0.41
N ALA A 61 1.28 -2.81 -0.91
CA ALA A 61 0.90 -2.54 -2.29
C ALA A 61 0.90 -1.04 -2.61
N LEU A 62 0.37 -0.19 -1.72
CA LEU A 62 0.40 1.27 -1.87
C LEU A 62 1.83 1.81 -1.88
N VAL A 63 2.67 1.38 -0.94
CA VAL A 63 4.07 1.82 -0.85
C VAL A 63 4.84 1.46 -2.12
N ILE A 64 4.67 0.24 -2.64
CA ILE A 64 5.29 -0.21 -3.89
C ILE A 64 4.77 0.62 -5.08
N ALA A 65 3.46 0.84 -5.17
CA ALA A 65 2.87 1.64 -6.24
C ALA A 65 3.38 3.09 -6.23
N LEU A 66 3.49 3.71 -5.06
CA LEU A 66 4.03 5.07 -4.90
C LEU A 66 5.51 5.15 -5.26
N ALA A 67 6.31 4.15 -4.87
CA ALA A 67 7.70 4.04 -5.27
C ALA A 67 7.83 3.94 -6.79
N ALA A 68 7.09 3.01 -7.41
CA ALA A 68 7.10 2.78 -8.85
C ALA A 68 6.67 4.03 -9.63
N LEU A 69 5.59 4.70 -9.19
CA LEU A 69 5.12 5.95 -9.79
C LEU A 69 6.20 7.04 -9.71
N ARG A 70 6.83 7.21 -8.54
CA ARG A 70 7.92 8.19 -8.36
C ARG A 70 9.12 7.89 -9.25
N HIS A 71 9.50 6.62 -9.38
CA HIS A 71 10.56 6.18 -10.28
C HIS A 71 10.21 6.46 -11.74
N GLY A 72 9.01 6.10 -12.19
CA GLY A 72 8.54 6.36 -13.56
C GLY A 72 8.47 7.84 -13.92
N LEU A 73 7.95 8.68 -13.00
CA LEU A 73 7.91 10.14 -13.18
C LEU A 73 9.31 10.74 -13.31
N ARG A 74 10.29 10.21 -12.58
CA ARG A 74 11.70 10.64 -12.66
C ARG A 74 12.37 10.23 -13.96
N SER A 75 12.14 9.00 -14.41
CA SER A 75 12.66 8.52 -15.69
C SER A 75 12.16 9.37 -16.86
N ARG A 76 10.89 9.83 -16.80
CA ARG A 76 10.31 10.73 -17.82
C ARG A 76 10.84 12.17 -17.78
N ALA A 77 11.38 12.62 -16.65
CA ALA A 77 11.95 13.96 -16.51
C ALA A 77 13.42 14.06 -16.96
N HIS A 78 14.12 12.92 -17.11
CA HIS A 78 15.50 12.86 -17.62
C HIS A 78 15.59 12.55 -19.12
N GLY A 79 14.51 12.08 -19.75
CA GLY A 79 14.44 11.80 -21.19
C GLY A 79 13.90 12.96 -22.03
N ARG A 80 13.88 14.18 -21.51
CA ARG A 80 13.52 15.41 -22.22
C ARG A 80 14.68 16.39 -22.19
#